data_AF-A0A8S8ZKN9-F1
#
_entry.id   AF-A0A8S8ZKN9-F1
#
_cell.length_a   1.000
_cell.length_b   1.000
_cell.length_c   1.000
_cell.angle_alpha   90.00
_cell.angle_beta   90.00
_cell.angle_gamma   90.00
#
_symmetry.space_group_name_H-M   'P 1'
#
loop_
_entity.id
_entity.type
_entity.pdbx_description
1 polymer ?
#
loop_
_entity_poly.entity_id
_entity_poly.type
_entity_poly.pdbx_seq_one_letter_code
_entity_poly.pdbx_strand_id
1 'polypeptide(L)'
;MSTQGNHSSSTSRTFSALTSDITCSTSVAMIPRTDSVRCIEDRAREIQGWRDDVFIERLRTQRYRPGGHYNHHFDWSSNRGGWGRVSSFMVWVDDGDGSLVGGGTEFPRMKRRKDSRWCAFVECPEKTADRGDEQGQAPDGLGVTFKVIPGNAVYWENFRSDGTGRGWDESWHAGLPVKKGVKVGLNIWSTGYIE
;
A
#
# COMPACT_ATOMS: atom_id res chain seq x y z
N MET A 1 10.65 -60.64 9.45
CA MET A 1 10.53 -59.73 8.29
C MET A 1 9.97 -58.42 8.81
N SER A 2 10.86 -57.47 9.14
CA SER A 2 10.47 -56.17 9.69
C SER A 2 10.35 -55.15 8.57
N THR A 3 9.18 -54.55 8.42
CA THR A 3 8.91 -53.45 7.49
C THR A 3 9.55 -52.17 8.00
N GLN A 4 10.53 -51.63 7.28
CA GLN A 4 11.07 -50.29 7.51
C GLN A 4 10.05 -49.25 7.05
N GLY A 5 9.63 -48.37 7.95
CA GLY A 5 8.79 -47.20 7.65
C GLY A 5 9.64 -46.06 7.09
N ASN A 6 9.33 -45.63 5.87
CA ASN A 6 9.91 -44.43 5.25
C ASN A 6 9.56 -43.18 6.07
N HIS A 7 10.56 -42.53 6.65
CA HIS A 7 10.45 -41.17 7.16
C HIS A 7 10.51 -40.19 5.97
N SER A 8 9.36 -39.58 5.66
CA SER A 8 9.29 -38.47 4.70
C SER A 8 9.73 -37.19 5.40
N SER A 9 10.94 -36.74 5.09
CA SER A 9 11.53 -35.50 5.59
C SER A 9 10.69 -34.29 5.13
N SER A 10 9.94 -33.70 6.06
CA SER A 10 9.25 -32.42 5.87
C SER A 10 10.27 -31.32 5.62
N THR A 11 10.42 -30.91 4.36
CA THR A 11 11.23 -29.76 3.98
C THR A 11 10.49 -28.48 4.41
N SER A 12 10.87 -27.95 5.57
CA SER A 12 10.47 -26.62 6.01
C SER A 12 10.98 -25.60 4.99
N ARG A 13 10.07 -25.03 4.18
CA ARG A 13 10.41 -23.95 3.25
C ARG A 13 10.44 -22.65 4.03
N THR A 14 11.65 -22.24 4.40
CA THR A 14 11.92 -20.94 4.99
C THR A 14 11.54 -19.85 3.98
N PHE A 15 10.52 -19.06 4.29
CA PHE A 15 10.19 -17.85 3.53
C PHE A 15 11.27 -16.80 3.82
N SER A 16 12.03 -16.42 2.80
CA SER A 16 12.97 -15.32 2.87
C SER A 16 12.18 -14.00 2.88
N ALA A 17 12.16 -13.34 4.04
CA ALA A 17 11.63 -11.98 4.18
C ALA A 17 12.64 -11.00 3.56
N LEU A 18 12.23 -10.30 2.51
CA LEU A 18 12.96 -9.15 1.98
C LEU A 18 12.74 -7.96 2.93
N THR A 19 13.70 -7.82 3.85
CA THR A 19 14.29 -6.63 4.52
C THR A 19 13.44 -5.40 4.92
N SER A 20 13.55 -5.12 6.23
CA SER A 20 13.43 -3.87 7.03
C SER A 20 12.10 -3.11 7.02
N ASP A 21 11.55 -2.89 8.22
CA ASP A 21 10.33 -2.13 8.60
C ASP A 21 9.01 -2.91 8.67
N ILE A 22 9.04 -4.24 8.51
CA ILE A 22 7.90 -5.10 8.82
C ILE A 22 7.91 -5.40 10.33
N THR A 23 6.95 -4.87 11.08
CA THR A 23 6.74 -5.24 12.49
C THR A 23 6.35 -6.72 12.61
N CYS A 24 6.63 -7.35 13.76
CA CYS A 24 6.21 -8.74 14.06
C CYS A 24 4.68 -8.95 13.89
N SER A 25 3.89 -7.87 13.97
CA SER A 25 2.45 -7.84 13.75
C SER A 25 2.03 -7.82 12.27
N THR A 26 2.96 -7.92 11.32
CA THR A 26 2.70 -7.81 9.88
C THR A 26 3.23 -9.05 9.14
N SER A 27 2.51 -9.52 8.12
CA SER A 27 2.94 -10.64 7.27
C SER A 27 2.64 -10.35 5.80
N VAL A 28 3.57 -10.72 4.90
CA VAL A 28 3.47 -10.53 3.45
C VAL A 28 3.35 -11.88 2.75
N ALA A 29 2.54 -11.95 1.70
CA ALA A 29 2.45 -13.12 0.84
C ALA A 29 2.47 -12.74 -0.65
N MET A 30 3.21 -13.54 -1.44
CA MET A 30 3.12 -13.51 -2.90
C MET A 30 1.84 -14.20 -3.33
N ILE A 31 1.08 -13.57 -4.24
CA ILE A 31 -0.17 -14.15 -4.74
C ILE A 31 0.13 -15.05 -5.95
N PRO A 32 -0.42 -16.28 -6.00
CA PRO A 32 -0.37 -17.11 -7.21
C PRO A 32 -1.06 -16.40 -8.38
N ARG A 33 -0.45 -16.46 -9.57
CA ARG A 33 -0.95 -15.77 -10.76
C ARG A 33 -2.07 -16.55 -11.45
N THR A 34 -3.25 -16.55 -10.84
CA THR A 34 -4.49 -17.13 -11.39
C THR A 34 -5.14 -16.20 -12.41
N ASP A 35 -6.17 -16.67 -13.12
CA ASP A 35 -6.88 -15.82 -14.10
C ASP A 35 -7.58 -14.61 -13.46
N SER A 36 -8.06 -14.74 -12.22
CA SER A 36 -8.61 -13.61 -11.46
C SER A 36 -7.53 -12.57 -11.12
N VAL A 37 -6.31 -13.02 -10.78
CA VAL A 37 -5.18 -12.13 -10.52
C VAL A 37 -4.75 -11.42 -11.80
N ARG A 38 -4.70 -12.13 -12.94
CA ARG A 38 -4.43 -11.53 -14.25
C ARG A 38 -5.46 -10.46 -14.60
N CYS A 39 -6.74 -10.73 -14.38
CA CYS A 39 -7.80 -9.74 -14.59
C CYS A 39 -7.61 -8.47 -13.72
N ILE A 40 -7.12 -8.61 -12.49
CA ILE A 40 -6.78 -7.47 -11.62
C ILE A 40 -5.55 -6.72 -12.17
N GLU A 41 -4.51 -7.44 -12.61
CA GLU A 41 -3.32 -6.85 -13.24
C GLU A 41 -3.71 -6.04 -14.49
N ASP A 42 -4.54 -6.60 -15.37
CA ASP A 42 -5.01 -5.94 -16.59
C ASP A 42 -5.84 -4.70 -16.29
N ARG A 43 -6.77 -4.78 -15.33
CA ARG A 43 -7.56 -3.62 -14.89
C ARG A 43 -6.68 -2.52 -14.29
N ALA A 44 -5.67 -2.89 -13.49
CA ALA A 44 -4.73 -1.94 -12.93
C ALA A 44 -3.91 -1.25 -14.02
N ARG A 45 -3.54 -1.97 -15.09
CA ARG A 45 -2.86 -1.39 -16.26
C ARG A 45 -3.77 -0.39 -16.98
N GLU A 46 -5.03 -0.74 -17.23
CA GLU A 46 -5.99 0.12 -17.94
C GLU A 46 -6.25 1.46 -17.22
N ILE A 47 -6.32 1.45 -15.89
CA ILE A 47 -6.54 2.68 -15.08
C ILE A 47 -5.45 3.74 -15.31
N GLN A 48 -4.22 3.32 -15.61
CA GLN A 48 -3.05 4.20 -15.74
C GLN A 48 -2.94 4.83 -17.14
N GLY A 49 -3.89 4.53 -18.02
CA GLY A 49 -3.86 4.90 -19.43
C GLY A 49 -3.03 3.94 -20.28
N TRP A 50 -3.04 4.19 -21.60
CA TRP A 50 -2.31 3.39 -22.57
C TRP A 50 -0.84 3.84 -22.60
N ARG A 51 0.00 3.15 -21.84
CA ARG A 51 1.47 3.31 -21.84
C ARG A 51 2.11 2.01 -22.33
N ASP A 52 2.98 2.11 -23.34
CA ASP A 52 3.64 0.96 -23.96
C ASP A 52 4.61 0.28 -22.98
N ASP A 53 5.36 1.09 -22.22
CA ASP A 53 6.42 0.65 -21.32
C ASP A 53 6.00 0.66 -19.84
N VAL A 54 4.85 0.07 -19.52
CA VAL A 54 4.38 -0.12 -18.14
C VAL A 54 4.01 -1.57 -17.86
N PHE A 55 4.61 -2.12 -16.80
CA PHE A 55 4.50 -3.52 -16.39
C PHE A 55 4.04 -3.62 -14.94
N ILE A 56 3.09 -4.50 -14.67
CA ILE A 56 2.63 -4.77 -13.31
C ILE A 56 3.59 -5.74 -12.63
N GLU A 57 4.18 -5.33 -11.50
CA GLU A 57 4.95 -6.23 -10.64
C GLU A 57 4.05 -7.35 -10.10
N ARG A 58 4.65 -8.51 -9.82
CA ARG A 58 3.90 -9.62 -9.24
C ARG A 58 3.26 -9.22 -7.90
N LEU A 59 1.94 -9.40 -7.82
CA LEU A 59 1.10 -8.91 -6.74
C LEU A 59 1.51 -9.44 -5.36
N ARG A 60 1.49 -8.53 -4.38
CA ARG A 60 1.81 -8.82 -2.97
C ARG A 60 0.67 -8.35 -2.08
N THR A 61 0.18 -9.26 -1.23
CA THR A 61 -0.77 -8.90 -0.16
C THR A 61 -0.04 -8.81 1.17
N GLN A 62 -0.51 -7.92 2.03
CA GLN A 62 0.04 -7.71 3.34
C GLN A 62 -1.06 -7.63 4.38
N ARG A 63 -0.93 -8.46 5.41
CA ARG A 63 -1.84 -8.51 6.56
C ARG A 63 -1.19 -7.82 7.74
N TYR A 64 -1.94 -6.91 8.36
CA TYR A 64 -1.56 -6.15 9.53
C TYR A 64 -2.50 -6.48 10.69
N ARG A 65 -1.92 -6.92 11.81
CA ARG A 65 -2.60 -7.12 13.10
C ARG A 65 -2.42 -5.88 13.99
N PRO A 66 -3.01 -5.80 15.20
CA PRO A 66 -2.79 -4.67 16.09
C PRO A 66 -1.29 -4.37 16.29
N GLY A 67 -0.94 -3.08 16.21
CA GLY A 67 0.43 -2.57 16.18
C GLY A 67 1.13 -2.65 14.81
N GLY A 68 0.55 -3.36 13.84
CA GLY A 68 1.06 -3.47 12.48
C GLY A 68 0.96 -2.14 11.75
N HIS A 69 2.08 -1.70 11.18
CA HIS A 69 2.21 -0.46 10.42
C HIS A 69 3.33 -0.59 9.40
N TYR A 70 3.45 0.42 8.55
CA TYR A 70 4.60 0.61 7.68
C TYR A 70 4.95 2.08 7.67
N ASN A 71 6.21 2.39 8.01
CA ASN A 71 6.69 3.75 8.19
C ASN A 71 6.55 4.57 6.91
N HIS A 72 6.63 5.90 7.06
CA HIS A 72 6.62 6.76 5.90
C HIS A 72 7.80 6.44 4.97
N HIS A 73 7.50 6.34 3.69
CA HIS A 73 8.44 5.98 2.65
C HIS A 73 7.99 6.53 1.29
N PHE A 74 8.88 6.44 0.31
CA PHE A 74 8.51 6.48 -1.09
C PHE A 74 8.51 5.05 -1.64
N ASP A 75 7.57 4.76 -2.54
CA ASP A 75 7.54 3.48 -3.24
C ASP A 75 8.63 3.36 -4.30
N TRP A 76 9.16 4.51 -4.73
CA TRP A 76 10.24 4.64 -5.69
C TRP A 76 11.57 4.89 -4.97
N SER A 77 12.66 4.44 -5.59
CA SER A 77 14.03 4.78 -5.19
C SER A 77 14.72 5.53 -6.33
N SER A 78 15.96 5.99 -6.14
CA SER A 78 16.77 6.55 -7.23
C SER A 78 16.86 5.58 -8.42
N ASN A 79 16.58 6.10 -9.61
CA ASN A 79 16.40 5.32 -10.84
C ASN A 79 17.72 4.69 -11.30
N ARG A 80 17.68 3.41 -11.68
CA ARG A 80 18.79 2.76 -12.41
C ARG A 80 18.43 2.73 -13.90
N GLY A 81 19.03 3.64 -14.67
CA GLY A 81 18.87 3.67 -16.13
C GLY A 81 17.50 4.14 -16.63
N GLY A 82 16.83 5.04 -15.91
CA GLY A 82 15.54 5.62 -16.31
C GLY A 82 14.31 4.77 -16.03
N TRP A 83 14.46 3.59 -15.40
CA TRP A 83 13.34 2.71 -15.04
C TRP A 83 13.09 2.71 -13.52
N GLY A 84 11.82 2.59 -13.14
CA GLY A 84 11.42 2.48 -11.74
C GLY A 84 9.92 2.29 -11.56
N ARG A 85 9.46 2.31 -10.30
CA ARG A 85 8.03 2.20 -9.97
C ARG A 85 7.33 3.51 -10.30
N VAL A 86 6.75 3.59 -11.49
CA VAL A 86 6.10 4.81 -12.00
C VAL A 86 4.81 5.13 -11.26
N SER A 87 4.10 4.12 -10.76
CA SER A 87 2.86 4.31 -10.02
C SER A 87 2.57 3.17 -9.05
N SER A 88 1.63 3.42 -8.15
CA SER A 88 1.26 2.50 -7.09
C SER A 88 -0.25 2.49 -6.84
N PHE A 89 -0.75 1.32 -6.43
CA PHE A 89 -2.07 1.17 -5.84
C PHE A 89 -1.94 0.56 -4.46
N MET A 90 -2.72 1.10 -3.52
CA MET A 90 -3.05 0.42 -2.28
C MET A 90 -4.53 0.06 -2.32
N VAL A 91 -4.79 -1.24 -2.48
CA VAL A 91 -6.14 -1.81 -2.45
C VAL A 91 -6.43 -2.37 -1.07
N TRP A 92 -7.59 -2.07 -0.50
CA TRP A 92 -8.03 -2.67 0.76
C TRP A 92 -8.89 -3.90 0.45
N VAL A 93 -8.38 -5.07 0.80
CA VAL A 93 -9.03 -6.35 0.51
C VAL A 93 -9.99 -6.75 1.62
N ASP A 94 -9.61 -6.49 2.87
CA ASP A 94 -10.36 -6.89 4.07
C ASP A 94 -10.04 -5.94 5.25
N ASP A 95 -11.04 -5.66 6.07
CA ASP A 95 -10.98 -4.85 7.29
C ASP A 95 -11.37 -5.66 8.55
N GLY A 96 -11.34 -6.99 8.46
CA GLY A 96 -11.69 -7.86 9.58
C GLY A 96 -13.16 -7.71 9.97
N ASP A 97 -14.04 -7.83 8.98
CA ASP A 97 -15.51 -7.79 9.15
C ASP A 97 -16.02 -6.49 9.80
N GLY A 98 -15.47 -5.34 9.40
CA GLY A 98 -15.83 -4.03 9.93
C GLY A 98 -15.34 -3.74 11.36
N SER A 99 -14.51 -4.61 11.94
CA SER A 99 -13.98 -4.44 13.29
C SER A 99 -12.70 -3.60 13.38
N LEU A 100 -12.11 -3.26 12.22
CA LEU A 100 -10.87 -2.50 12.13
C LEU A 100 -10.98 -1.10 12.73
N VAL A 101 -9.96 -0.74 13.51
CA VAL A 101 -9.74 0.64 13.97
C VAL A 101 -8.29 1.03 13.67
N GLY A 102 -8.10 2.22 13.09
CA GLY A 102 -6.78 2.66 12.60
C GLY A 102 -6.45 2.05 11.25
N GLY A 103 -5.16 1.88 10.93
CA GLY A 103 -4.75 1.22 9.69
C GLY A 103 -4.89 2.05 8.42
N GLY A 104 -5.30 3.32 8.49
CA GLY A 104 -5.44 4.19 7.32
C GLY A 104 -4.14 4.35 6.52
N THR A 105 -4.24 4.75 5.26
CA THR A 105 -3.07 5.09 4.44
C THR A 105 -2.91 6.60 4.41
N GLU A 106 -1.82 7.11 4.96
CA GLU A 106 -1.58 8.55 5.14
C GLU A 106 -0.59 9.09 4.11
N PHE A 107 -0.93 10.22 3.50
CA PHE A 107 -0.07 11.07 2.69
C PHE A 107 0.06 12.44 3.37
N PRO A 108 1.05 12.65 4.27
CA PRO A 108 1.14 13.86 5.09
C PRO A 108 1.40 15.14 4.29
N ARG A 109 1.98 15.02 3.10
CA ARG A 109 2.31 16.16 2.23
C ARG A 109 1.23 16.45 1.19
N MET A 110 0.23 15.59 1.05
CA MET A 110 -0.87 15.79 0.12
C MET A 110 -1.82 16.85 0.65
N LYS A 111 -2.22 17.79 -0.21
CA LYS A 111 -3.23 18.79 0.13
C LYS A 111 -4.61 18.15 0.21
N ARG A 112 -5.30 18.34 1.33
CA ARG A 112 -6.66 17.85 1.53
C ARG A 112 -7.66 18.66 0.72
N ARG A 113 -8.58 17.97 0.04
CA ARG A 113 -9.74 18.61 -0.60
C ARG A 113 -10.72 19.08 0.47
N LYS A 114 -11.19 20.33 0.35
CA LYS A 114 -12.15 20.94 1.30
C LYS A 114 -13.59 20.45 1.11
N ASP A 115 -13.87 19.78 0.00
CA ASP A 115 -15.20 19.24 -0.32
C ASP A 115 -15.56 18.09 0.64
N SER A 116 -16.66 18.24 1.37
CA SER A 116 -17.11 17.29 2.39
C SER A 116 -17.47 15.92 1.84
N ARG A 117 -17.75 15.78 0.54
CA ARG A 117 -18.00 14.48 -0.10
C ARG A 117 -16.80 13.54 0.03
N TRP A 118 -15.59 14.09 0.13
CA TRP A 118 -14.38 13.29 0.33
C TRP A 118 -14.32 12.63 1.70
N CYS A 119 -15.04 13.13 2.71
CA CYS A 119 -15.06 12.55 4.05
C CYS A 119 -15.66 11.12 4.09
N ALA A 120 -16.32 10.68 3.01
CA ALA A 120 -16.69 9.27 2.83
C ALA A 120 -15.46 8.35 2.66
N PHE A 121 -14.35 8.87 2.10
CA PHE A 121 -13.16 8.10 1.73
C PHE A 121 -11.91 8.47 2.53
N VAL A 122 -11.85 9.69 3.08
CA VAL A 122 -10.71 10.17 3.87
C VAL A 122 -11.14 10.60 5.26
N GLU A 123 -10.21 10.55 6.21
CA GLU A 123 -10.42 11.12 7.54
C GLU A 123 -10.56 12.64 7.45
N CYS A 124 -11.64 13.16 8.01
CA CYS A 124 -11.90 14.58 8.10
C CYS A 124 -11.87 14.99 9.57
N PRO A 125 -11.22 16.12 9.93
CA PRO A 125 -11.30 16.63 11.29
C PRO A 125 -12.76 16.90 11.63
N GLU A 126 -13.21 16.40 12.78
CA GLU A 126 -14.49 16.81 13.34
C GLU A 126 -14.46 18.31 13.60
N LYS A 127 -15.59 18.99 13.41
CA LYS A 127 -15.71 20.46 13.56
C LYS A 127 -15.42 20.98 14.98
N THR A 128 -15.10 20.10 15.94
CA THR A 128 -15.02 20.40 17.38
C THR A 128 -13.76 19.84 18.06
N ALA A 129 -12.69 19.57 17.30
CA ALA A 129 -11.45 19.08 17.87
C ALA A 129 -10.37 20.16 17.91
N ASP A 130 -10.49 21.08 18.87
CA ASP A 130 -9.34 21.69 19.54
C ASP A 130 -8.58 20.59 20.29
N ARG A 131 -7.95 19.66 19.56
CA ARG A 131 -6.98 18.74 20.13
C ARG A 131 -5.64 19.45 20.12
N GLY A 132 -5.25 19.91 21.30
CA GLY A 132 -3.92 20.47 21.55
C GLY A 132 -2.83 19.54 21.02
N ASP A 133 -1.97 20.10 20.18
CA ASP A 133 -0.52 20.18 20.34
C ASP A 133 0.23 18.98 20.92
N GLU A 134 0.01 17.73 20.49
CA GLU A 134 1.05 16.68 20.65
C GLU A 134 1.06 15.70 19.48
N GLN A 135 1.68 16.14 18.36
CA GLN A 135 2.30 15.39 17.25
C GLN A 135 1.96 16.04 15.90
N GLY A 136 2.79 16.99 15.49
CA GLY A 136 2.94 17.44 14.11
C GLY A 136 1.65 17.90 13.45
N GLN A 137 1.15 19.07 13.85
CA GLN A 137 0.09 19.74 13.11
C GLN A 137 0.53 19.88 11.65
N ALA A 138 -0.10 19.11 10.75
CA ALA A 138 0.16 19.25 9.32
C ALA A 138 -0.12 20.72 8.95
N PRO A 139 0.79 21.39 8.21
CA PRO A 139 0.60 22.79 7.81
C PRO A 139 -0.79 22.99 7.20
N ASP A 140 -1.43 24.13 7.46
CA ASP A 140 -2.85 24.39 7.17
C ASP A 140 -3.36 23.74 5.87
N GLY A 141 -4.08 22.63 6.01
CA GLY A 141 -4.72 21.90 4.91
C GLY A 141 -3.88 20.85 4.19
N LEU A 142 -2.69 20.51 4.70
CA LEU A 142 -1.93 19.32 4.32
C LEU A 142 -2.34 18.11 5.16
N GLY A 143 -2.03 16.91 4.67
CA GLY A 143 -2.34 15.64 5.30
C GLY A 143 -3.66 15.05 4.81
N VAL A 144 -3.57 13.89 4.17
CA VAL A 144 -4.71 13.08 3.77
C VAL A 144 -4.52 11.67 4.28
N THR A 145 -5.45 11.19 5.10
CA THR A 145 -5.50 9.78 5.51
C THR A 145 -6.69 9.11 4.86
N PHE A 146 -6.45 8.19 3.94
CA PHE A 146 -7.49 7.39 3.32
C PHE A 146 -7.96 6.29 4.28
N LYS A 147 -9.28 6.15 4.38
CA LYS A 147 -9.95 5.13 5.17
C LYS A 147 -9.74 3.76 4.54
N VAL A 148 -9.63 2.73 5.38
CA VAL A 148 -9.62 1.35 4.92
C VAL A 148 -11.05 0.94 4.62
N ILE A 149 -11.43 0.91 3.34
CA ILE A 149 -12.77 0.50 2.90
C ILE A 149 -12.60 -0.69 1.95
N PRO A 150 -12.99 -1.92 2.35
CA PRO A 150 -12.86 -3.10 1.51
C PRO A 150 -13.44 -2.89 0.10
N GLY A 151 -12.71 -3.37 -0.91
CA GLY A 151 -13.06 -3.22 -2.33
C GLY A 151 -12.68 -1.87 -2.95
N ASN A 152 -12.28 -0.87 -2.16
CA ASN A 152 -11.76 0.39 -2.68
C ASN A 152 -10.23 0.33 -2.84
N ALA A 153 -9.71 1.28 -3.62
CA ALA A 153 -8.28 1.48 -3.80
C ALA A 153 -7.94 2.97 -3.85
N VAL A 154 -6.74 3.31 -3.41
CA VAL A 154 -6.09 4.59 -3.74
C VAL A 154 -4.98 4.33 -4.76
N TYR A 155 -4.96 5.15 -5.80
CA TYR A 155 -3.98 5.12 -6.88
C TYR A 155 -3.22 6.45 -6.92
N TRP A 156 -1.92 6.39 -7.17
CA TRP A 156 -1.10 7.57 -7.37
C TRP A 156 0.09 7.30 -8.30
N GLU A 157 0.53 8.38 -8.96
CA GLU A 157 1.76 8.42 -9.74
C GLU A 157 2.92 8.82 -8.83
N ASN A 158 4.06 8.15 -9.00
CA ASN A 158 5.26 8.41 -8.22
C ASN A 158 6.12 9.51 -8.83
N PHE A 159 6.03 9.71 -10.15
CA PHE A 159 6.81 10.70 -10.90
C PHE A 159 5.91 11.70 -11.64
N ARG A 160 6.47 12.88 -11.93
CA ARG A 160 5.82 13.90 -12.74
C ARG A 160 5.72 13.45 -14.19
N SER A 161 4.61 13.78 -14.83
CA SER A 161 4.38 13.54 -16.26
C SER A 161 5.03 14.59 -17.16
N ASP A 162 5.94 15.43 -16.63
CA ASP A 162 6.59 16.54 -17.35
C ASP A 162 7.88 16.13 -18.06
N GLY A 163 8.21 14.82 -18.07
CA GLY A 163 9.44 14.27 -18.66
C GLY A 163 10.70 14.58 -17.87
N THR A 164 10.60 15.20 -16.68
CA THR A 164 11.79 15.56 -15.88
C THR A 164 12.31 14.41 -15.01
N GLY A 165 11.57 13.31 -14.95
CA GLY A 165 11.85 12.19 -14.06
C GLY A 165 11.84 12.52 -12.56
N ARG A 166 11.28 13.68 -12.18
CA ARG A 166 11.19 14.09 -10.77
C ARG A 166 10.04 13.39 -10.08
N GLY A 167 10.31 12.83 -8.90
CA GLY A 167 9.29 12.25 -8.03
C GLY A 167 8.32 13.30 -7.49
N TRP A 168 7.09 12.90 -7.17
CA TRP A 168 6.17 13.71 -6.38
C TRP A 168 6.55 13.63 -4.91
N ASP A 169 6.91 14.75 -4.29
CA ASP A 169 7.17 14.80 -2.84
C ASP A 169 5.92 14.42 -2.04
N GLU A 170 4.74 14.70 -2.59
CA GLU A 170 3.42 14.37 -2.05
C GLU A 170 3.15 12.86 -2.00
N SER A 171 3.90 12.04 -2.76
CA SER A 171 3.81 10.57 -2.73
C SER A 171 4.47 9.94 -1.49
N TRP A 172 5.10 10.76 -0.63
CA TRP A 172 5.58 10.32 0.68
C TRP A 172 4.39 9.85 1.52
N HIS A 173 4.38 8.57 1.92
CA HIS A 173 3.18 7.97 2.52
C HIS A 173 3.49 6.85 3.50
N ALA A 174 2.54 6.51 4.37
CA ALA A 174 2.64 5.46 5.37
C ALA A 174 1.35 4.63 5.49
N GLY A 175 1.50 3.39 5.97
CA GLY A 175 0.40 2.61 6.51
C GLY A 175 0.33 2.82 8.01
N LEU A 176 -0.67 3.57 8.49
CA LEU A 176 -0.79 3.89 9.91
C LEU A 176 -1.03 2.64 10.77
N PRO A 177 -0.69 2.68 12.08
CA PRO A 177 -0.90 1.55 12.97
C PRO A 177 -2.36 1.07 13.02
N VAL A 178 -2.53 -0.24 12.87
CA VAL A 178 -3.78 -0.93 13.24
C VAL A 178 -3.90 -0.90 14.76
N LYS A 179 -4.97 -0.32 15.29
CA LYS A 179 -5.24 -0.25 16.74
C LYS A 179 -6.05 -1.46 17.23
N LYS A 180 -6.99 -1.93 16.41
CA LYS A 180 -7.86 -3.09 16.65
C LYS A 180 -8.23 -3.75 15.33
N GLY A 181 -8.48 -5.05 15.34
CA GLY A 181 -8.91 -5.80 14.15
C GLY A 181 -7.74 -6.21 13.26
N VAL A 182 -8.03 -6.47 11.99
CA VAL A 182 -7.05 -6.89 10.98
C VAL A 182 -7.27 -6.07 9.71
N LYS A 183 -6.19 -5.56 9.13
CA LYS A 183 -6.19 -4.94 7.80
C LYS A 183 -5.50 -5.89 6.82
N VAL A 184 -6.10 -6.15 5.67
CA VAL A 184 -5.43 -6.81 4.54
C VAL A 184 -5.35 -5.85 3.37
N GLY A 185 -4.13 -5.48 3.01
CA GLY A 185 -3.82 -4.67 1.84
C GLY A 185 -3.32 -5.49 0.67
N LEU A 186 -3.47 -4.95 -0.53
CA LEU A 186 -2.84 -5.42 -1.75
C LEU A 186 -2.12 -4.26 -2.42
N ASN A 187 -0.79 -4.36 -2.51
CA ASN A 187 0.03 -3.41 -3.24
C ASN A 187 0.16 -3.86 -4.69
N ILE A 188 -0.16 -2.97 -5.62
CA ILE A 188 0.08 -3.14 -7.05
C ILE A 188 1.07 -2.07 -7.47
N TRP A 189 2.29 -2.49 -7.77
CA TRP A 189 3.34 -1.60 -8.27
C TRP A 189 3.46 -1.74 -9.76
N SER A 190 3.58 -0.59 -10.44
CA SER A 190 3.78 -0.56 -11.89
C SER A 190 5.18 -0.05 -12.15
N THR A 191 6.00 -0.86 -12.82
CA THR A 191 7.33 -0.46 -13.27
C THR A 191 7.24 0.07 -14.69
N GLY A 192 7.90 1.18 -14.96
CA GLY A 192 7.95 1.75 -16.30
C GLY A 192 9.13 2.70 -16.49
N TYR A 193 9.21 3.27 -17.69
CA TYR A 193 10.18 4.30 -18.03
C TYR A 193 9.74 5.66 -17.49
N ILE A 194 10.69 6.43 -16.94
CA ILE A 194 10.44 7.66 -16.16
C ILE A 194 10.85 8.93 -16.93
N GLU A 195 11.69 8.79 -17.96
CA GLU A 195 12.31 9.89 -18.72
C GLU A 195 11.79 9.99 -20.17
#